data_AF-A0A943BJ82-F1
#
_entry.id   AF-A0A943BJ82-F1
#
_cell.length_a   1.000
_cell.length_b   1.000
_cell.length_c   1.000
_cell.angle_alpha   90.00
_cell.angle_beta   90.00
_cell.angle_gamma   90.00
#
_symmetry.space_group_name_H-M   'P 1'
#
loop_
_entity.id
_entity.type
_entity.pdbx_description
1 polymer ?
#
loop_
_entity_poly.entity_id
_entity_poly.type
_entity_poly.pdbx_seq_one_letter_code
_entity_poly.pdbx_strand_id
1 'polypeptide(L)'
;MVREIFARMAPFVKYICTTDEKEAVGKADFIITTIRAGKEESRIIDERVALKHGVIGQETTGVGGFAMALRSIPTLLHYCELIRRYANPNVMVFNFTNPAGLVTQALRDQGYSFVYGICDAPSGFLRQVAGLYKAEASDFQVHLIGLNHLSYFTSVKKDNAEILSEILKNPRLYEQTDMRYFEPKLAQHMGCMLNEYFYYFYYREKALENIKRTGETRGERIKKINDNMLQELSKYNAKTDFDKMLEIYSKYIYMRESNYMEGETSVSRDNICIPKFDLKTKDEGGYAGVALALMRAKITGEEGEMILCMPNQGTVDWLEDTDVIEVSCHISKKGAAPKSGPYILPESAKQLICTVKYYERMAAQAIVEQNTGKAVEALMVHPLVNSYSLAEELLKEYLEVYRDYTGGWKI
;
A
#
# COMPACT_ATOMS: atom_id res chain seq x y z
N MET A 1 -21.85 -13.99 2.10
CA MET A 1 -22.06 -12.54 1.92
C MET A 1 -21.84 -12.10 0.47
N VAL A 2 -20.63 -12.19 -0.11
CA VAL A 2 -20.36 -11.71 -1.49
C VAL A 2 -21.34 -12.24 -2.55
N ARG A 3 -21.64 -13.54 -2.53
CA ARG A 3 -22.65 -14.13 -3.44
C ARG A 3 -24.02 -13.44 -3.34
N GLU A 4 -24.42 -13.07 -2.14
CA GLU A 4 -25.69 -12.39 -1.88
C GLU A 4 -25.64 -10.91 -2.29
N ILE A 5 -24.47 -10.25 -2.19
CA ILE A 5 -24.27 -8.91 -2.75
C ILE A 5 -24.55 -8.92 -4.25
N PHE A 6 -23.92 -9.83 -5.00
CA PHE A 6 -24.18 -9.96 -6.45
C PHE A 6 -25.63 -10.32 -6.75
N ALA A 7 -26.21 -11.30 -6.05
CA ALA A 7 -27.60 -11.70 -6.28
C ALA A 7 -28.61 -10.55 -6.05
N ARG A 8 -28.35 -9.68 -5.06
CA ARG A 8 -29.25 -8.57 -4.69
C ARG A 8 -29.03 -7.31 -5.52
N MET A 9 -27.80 -7.01 -5.92
CA MET A 9 -27.45 -5.71 -6.53
C MET A 9 -27.05 -5.80 -8.00
N ALA A 10 -26.52 -6.94 -8.44
CA ALA A 10 -26.04 -7.12 -9.80
C ALA A 10 -26.25 -8.59 -10.25
N PRO A 11 -27.50 -9.08 -10.30
CA PRO A 11 -27.81 -10.49 -10.60
C PRO A 11 -27.41 -10.90 -12.03
N PHE A 12 -27.15 -9.93 -12.90
CA PHE A 12 -26.63 -10.13 -14.24
C PHE A 12 -25.12 -10.41 -14.27
N VAL A 13 -24.38 -10.20 -13.17
CA VAL A 13 -22.96 -10.52 -13.07
C VAL A 13 -22.81 -11.99 -12.66
N LYS A 14 -22.13 -12.77 -13.50
CA LYS A 14 -21.78 -14.15 -13.18
C LYS A 14 -20.65 -14.18 -12.14
N TYR A 15 -20.99 -14.53 -10.90
CA TYR A 15 -20.02 -14.70 -9.81
C TYR A 15 -19.58 -16.16 -9.68
N ILE A 16 -18.26 -16.39 -9.67
CA ILE A 16 -17.63 -17.70 -9.43
C ILE A 16 -16.65 -17.53 -8.27
N CYS A 17 -16.61 -18.52 -7.37
CA CYS A 17 -15.64 -18.59 -6.29
C CYS A 17 -15.01 -19.98 -6.34
N THR A 18 -13.69 -20.03 -6.46
CA THR A 18 -12.94 -21.26 -6.69
C THR A 18 -11.62 -21.23 -5.91
N THR A 19 -11.10 -22.42 -5.60
CA THR A 19 -9.74 -22.63 -5.10
C THR A 19 -8.83 -23.18 -6.18
N ASP A 20 -9.33 -23.41 -7.40
CA ASP A 20 -8.52 -23.76 -8.56
C ASP A 20 -7.90 -22.48 -9.15
N GLU A 21 -6.59 -22.35 -9.02
CA GLU A 21 -5.85 -21.18 -9.46
C GLU A 21 -5.91 -20.97 -10.98
N LYS A 22 -5.99 -22.06 -11.77
CA LYS A 22 -6.08 -21.98 -13.23
C LYS A 22 -7.45 -21.51 -13.67
N GLU A 23 -8.50 -21.99 -13.01
CA GLU A 23 -9.86 -21.48 -13.23
C GLU A 23 -9.95 -19.99 -12.88
N ALA A 24 -9.31 -19.58 -11.77
CA ALA A 24 -9.35 -18.19 -11.30
C ALA A 24 -8.69 -17.20 -12.27
N VAL A 25 -7.56 -17.55 -12.89
CA VAL A 25 -6.83 -16.64 -13.81
C VAL A 25 -7.20 -16.83 -15.29
N GLY A 26 -7.88 -17.93 -15.62
CA GLY A 26 -8.13 -18.33 -17.01
C GLY A 26 -8.98 -17.33 -17.78
N LYS A 27 -8.50 -16.91 -18.97
CA LYS A 27 -9.18 -15.98 -19.88
C LYS A 27 -9.52 -14.60 -19.26
N ALA A 28 -8.83 -14.22 -18.19
CA ALA A 28 -9.04 -12.92 -17.56
C ALA A 28 -8.44 -11.79 -18.40
N ASP A 29 -9.18 -10.67 -18.54
CA ASP A 29 -8.67 -9.40 -19.07
C ASP A 29 -8.06 -8.52 -17.98
N PHE A 30 -8.55 -8.68 -16.75
CA PHE A 30 -8.11 -7.92 -15.59
C PHE A 30 -8.01 -8.85 -14.38
N ILE A 31 -6.96 -8.67 -13.59
CA ILE A 31 -6.72 -9.44 -12.38
C ILE A 31 -6.36 -8.48 -11.25
N ILE A 32 -6.94 -8.70 -10.08
CA ILE A 32 -6.65 -7.94 -8.86
C ILE A 32 -6.00 -8.90 -7.87
N THR A 33 -4.81 -8.56 -7.34
CA THR A 33 -4.13 -9.37 -6.32
C THR A 33 -4.15 -8.64 -4.98
N THR A 34 -4.81 -9.25 -3.98
CA THR A 34 -4.87 -8.77 -2.58
C THR A 34 -4.35 -9.86 -1.63
N ILE A 35 -3.29 -10.53 -2.04
CA ILE A 35 -2.73 -11.68 -1.34
C ILE A 35 -1.91 -11.22 -0.13
N ARG A 36 -2.09 -11.93 0.99
CA ARG A 36 -1.23 -11.84 2.18
C ARG A 36 -0.72 -13.23 2.53
N ALA A 37 0.46 -13.57 2.02
CA ALA A 37 1.12 -14.82 2.36
C ALA A 37 1.43 -14.85 3.86
N GLY A 38 0.99 -15.90 4.56
CA GLY A 38 1.12 -16.02 6.01
C GLY A 38 0.01 -15.31 6.84
N LYS A 39 -0.98 -14.69 6.19
CA LYS A 39 -2.15 -14.07 6.84
C LYS A 39 -1.77 -13.08 7.95
N GLU A 40 -2.66 -12.82 8.90
CA GLU A 40 -2.41 -11.93 10.03
C GLU A 40 -1.36 -12.48 11.00
N GLU A 41 -1.24 -13.81 11.12
CA GLU A 41 -0.26 -14.45 12.01
C GLU A 41 1.17 -14.06 11.64
N SER A 42 1.53 -14.08 10.36
CA SER A 42 2.87 -13.66 9.94
C SER A 42 3.09 -12.17 10.13
N ARG A 43 2.06 -11.31 10.02
CA ARG A 43 2.22 -9.89 10.34
C ARG A 43 2.60 -9.69 11.82
N ILE A 44 1.99 -10.45 12.73
CA ILE A 44 2.34 -10.40 14.16
C ILE A 44 3.81 -10.79 14.35
N ILE A 45 4.25 -11.85 13.68
CA ILE A 45 5.64 -12.31 13.76
C ILE A 45 6.59 -11.26 13.18
N ASP A 46 6.26 -10.68 12.02
CA ASP A 46 7.01 -9.60 11.38
C ASP A 46 7.22 -8.45 12.36
N GLU A 47 6.17 -8.01 13.03
CA GLU A 47 6.22 -6.90 13.97
C GLU A 47 6.97 -7.27 15.28
N ARG A 48 6.72 -8.46 15.84
CA ARG A 48 7.33 -8.90 17.11
C ARG A 48 8.82 -9.21 16.99
N VAL A 49 9.28 -9.83 15.91
CA VAL A 49 10.71 -10.09 15.68
C VAL A 49 11.47 -8.77 15.58
N ALA A 50 10.98 -7.81 14.79
CA ALA A 50 11.58 -6.49 14.68
C ALA A 50 11.69 -5.79 16.05
N LEU A 51 10.62 -5.82 16.84
CA LEU A 51 10.58 -5.19 18.16
C LEU A 51 11.51 -5.86 19.18
N LYS A 52 11.68 -7.19 19.13
CA LYS A 52 12.64 -7.94 19.94
C LYS A 52 14.07 -7.44 19.72
N HIS A 53 14.39 -7.06 18.48
CA HIS A 53 15.67 -6.48 18.06
C HIS A 53 15.75 -4.96 18.24
N GLY A 54 14.74 -4.35 18.85
CA GLY A 54 14.73 -2.93 19.20
C GLY A 54 14.45 -1.98 18.04
N VAL A 55 14.00 -2.47 16.89
CA VAL A 55 13.62 -1.64 15.73
C VAL A 55 12.10 -1.66 15.51
N ILE A 56 11.62 -0.75 14.66
CA ILE A 56 10.19 -0.67 14.33
C ILE A 56 9.78 -1.91 13.54
N GLY A 57 8.79 -2.63 14.06
CA GLY A 57 8.02 -3.61 13.30
C GLY A 57 6.84 -2.94 12.61
N GLN A 58 6.89 -2.83 11.28
CA GLN A 58 5.82 -2.27 10.46
C GLN A 58 5.58 -3.18 9.25
N GLU A 59 4.32 -3.31 8.86
CA GLU A 59 3.86 -4.25 7.82
C GLU A 59 4.57 -4.16 6.46
N THR A 60 4.97 -2.96 6.04
CA THR A 60 5.37 -2.67 4.65
C THR A 60 6.69 -1.92 4.52
N THR A 61 7.23 -1.37 5.61
CA THR A 61 8.51 -0.64 5.61
C THR A 61 9.52 -1.27 6.56
N GLY A 62 10.80 -1.02 6.30
CA GLY A 62 11.90 -1.58 7.09
C GLY A 62 11.92 -3.10 7.09
N VAL A 63 12.36 -3.67 8.21
CA VAL A 63 12.57 -5.12 8.28
C VAL A 63 11.25 -5.91 8.28
N GLY A 64 10.17 -5.34 8.79
CA GLY A 64 8.85 -5.96 8.69
C GLY A 64 8.34 -6.00 7.25
N GLY A 65 8.54 -4.91 6.49
CA GLY A 65 8.29 -4.89 5.05
C GLY A 65 9.14 -5.91 4.27
N PHE A 66 10.41 -6.04 4.62
CA PHE A 66 11.30 -7.07 4.05
C PHE A 66 10.75 -8.47 4.32
N ALA A 67 10.37 -8.74 5.58
CA ALA A 67 9.83 -10.03 6.00
C ALA A 67 8.52 -10.38 5.28
N MET A 68 7.63 -9.40 5.08
CA MET A 68 6.43 -9.57 4.25
C MET A 68 6.80 -9.89 2.80
N ALA A 69 7.77 -9.17 2.22
CA ALA A 69 8.23 -9.39 0.85
C ALA A 69 8.85 -10.78 0.63
N LEU A 70 9.58 -11.33 1.62
CA LEU A 70 10.11 -12.70 1.58
C LEU A 70 9.03 -13.74 1.25
N ARG A 71 7.77 -13.48 1.65
CA ARG A 71 6.62 -14.35 1.40
C ARG A 71 5.83 -13.91 0.18
N SER A 72 5.60 -12.60 0.02
CA SER A 72 4.77 -12.04 -1.04
C SER A 72 5.38 -12.21 -2.44
N ILE A 73 6.69 -11.99 -2.60
CA ILE A 73 7.34 -12.05 -3.92
C ILE A 73 7.28 -13.47 -4.52
N PRO A 74 7.72 -14.54 -3.83
CA PRO A 74 7.62 -15.90 -4.39
C PRO A 74 6.18 -16.29 -4.73
N THR A 75 5.23 -15.92 -3.86
CA THR A 75 3.80 -16.18 -4.07
C THR A 75 3.28 -15.51 -5.35
N LEU A 76 3.62 -14.24 -5.57
CA LEU A 76 3.16 -13.52 -6.75
C LEU A 76 3.93 -13.87 -8.02
N LEU A 77 5.19 -14.32 -7.94
CA LEU A 77 5.90 -14.89 -9.08
C LEU A 77 5.18 -16.13 -9.61
N HIS A 78 4.72 -17.02 -8.71
CA HIS A 78 3.90 -18.18 -9.08
C HIS A 78 2.62 -17.76 -9.82
N TYR A 79 1.85 -16.82 -9.25
CA TYR A 79 0.62 -16.35 -9.91
C TYR A 79 0.92 -15.61 -11.23
N CYS A 80 1.95 -14.80 -11.32
CA CYS A 80 2.30 -14.11 -12.57
C CYS A 80 2.67 -15.09 -13.68
N GLU A 81 3.30 -16.23 -13.35
CA GLU A 81 3.56 -17.28 -14.33
C GLU A 81 2.28 -18.01 -14.76
N LEU A 82 1.33 -18.26 -13.86
CA LEU A 82 -0.01 -18.77 -14.23
C LEU A 82 -0.75 -17.78 -15.15
N ILE A 83 -0.73 -16.49 -14.79
CA ILE A 83 -1.37 -15.41 -15.56
C ILE A 83 -0.79 -15.35 -16.97
N ARG A 84 0.54 -15.35 -17.10
CA ARG A 84 1.25 -15.36 -18.39
C ARG A 84 0.81 -16.52 -19.28
N ARG A 85 0.51 -17.68 -18.69
CA ARG A 85 0.13 -18.90 -19.43
C ARG A 85 -1.35 -18.98 -19.80
N TYR A 86 -2.24 -18.49 -18.93
CA TYR A 86 -3.68 -18.81 -19.00
C TYR A 86 -4.61 -17.59 -19.14
N ALA A 87 -4.15 -16.38 -18.84
CA ALA A 87 -4.94 -15.15 -19.02
C ALA A 87 -4.93 -14.67 -20.48
N ASN A 88 -5.72 -13.65 -20.80
CA ASN A 88 -5.72 -13.08 -22.16
C ASN A 88 -4.41 -12.31 -22.45
N PRO A 89 -3.98 -12.20 -23.73
CA PRO A 89 -2.69 -11.58 -24.09
C PRO A 89 -2.48 -10.12 -23.66
N ASN A 90 -3.56 -9.40 -23.38
CA ASN A 90 -3.54 -8.00 -22.94
C ASN A 90 -3.98 -7.84 -21.47
N VAL A 91 -3.86 -8.90 -20.67
CA VAL A 91 -4.23 -8.89 -19.26
C VAL A 91 -3.54 -7.75 -18.53
N MET A 92 -4.25 -7.08 -17.63
CA MET A 92 -3.67 -6.13 -16.69
C MET A 92 -3.82 -6.66 -15.28
N VAL A 93 -2.71 -6.70 -14.55
CA VAL A 93 -2.67 -7.11 -13.14
C VAL A 93 -2.57 -5.88 -12.27
N PHE A 94 -3.54 -5.71 -11.38
CA PHE A 94 -3.60 -4.68 -10.37
C PHE A 94 -3.08 -5.25 -9.06
N ASN A 95 -1.82 -4.97 -8.77
CA ASN A 95 -1.16 -5.46 -7.58
C ASN A 95 -1.40 -4.54 -6.37
N PHE A 96 -2.24 -5.02 -5.46
CA PHE A 96 -2.50 -4.41 -4.16
C PHE A 96 -1.84 -5.17 -3.01
N THR A 97 -1.07 -6.22 -3.31
CA THR A 97 -0.30 -6.93 -2.31
C THR A 97 0.89 -6.09 -1.90
N ASN A 98 0.94 -5.80 -0.60
CA ASN A 98 2.05 -5.11 0.01
C ASN A 98 3.30 -6.00 0.23
N PRO A 99 4.49 -5.40 0.39
CA PRO A 99 4.78 -3.97 0.15
C PRO A 99 4.72 -3.63 -1.35
N ALA A 100 3.80 -2.76 -1.77
CA ALA A 100 3.38 -2.72 -3.17
C ALA A 100 4.49 -2.22 -4.11
N GLY A 101 5.29 -1.25 -3.68
CA GLY A 101 6.47 -0.76 -4.42
C GLY A 101 7.51 -1.87 -4.65
N LEU A 102 8.05 -2.42 -3.56
CA LEU A 102 9.01 -3.53 -3.56
C LEU A 102 8.53 -4.77 -4.33
N VAL A 103 7.30 -5.23 -4.10
CA VAL A 103 6.73 -6.40 -4.79
C VAL A 103 6.61 -6.10 -6.29
N THR A 104 6.11 -4.91 -6.65
CA THR A 104 5.99 -4.53 -8.06
C THR A 104 7.34 -4.40 -8.73
N GLN A 105 8.37 -3.90 -8.03
CA GLN A 105 9.76 -3.90 -8.50
C GLN A 105 10.20 -5.32 -8.88
N ALA A 106 10.09 -6.26 -7.94
CA ALA A 106 10.52 -7.65 -8.16
C ALA A 106 9.79 -8.29 -9.35
N LEU A 107 8.49 -8.07 -9.49
CA LEU A 107 7.71 -8.61 -10.62
C LEU A 107 8.10 -7.96 -11.95
N ARG A 108 8.33 -6.65 -11.98
CA ARG A 108 8.75 -5.93 -13.19
C ARG A 108 10.15 -6.37 -13.64
N ASP A 109 11.07 -6.56 -12.70
CA ASP A 109 12.43 -7.07 -12.97
C ASP A 109 12.41 -8.48 -13.58
N GLN A 110 11.41 -9.30 -13.24
CA GLN A 110 11.18 -10.63 -13.82
C GLN A 110 10.41 -10.60 -15.16
N GLY A 111 10.20 -9.42 -15.75
CA GLY A 111 9.59 -9.24 -17.06
C GLY A 111 8.06 -9.32 -17.07
N TYR A 112 7.40 -9.17 -15.92
CA TYR A 112 5.94 -9.11 -15.84
C TYR A 112 5.43 -7.69 -16.10
N SER A 113 5.56 -7.22 -17.35
CA SER A 113 5.21 -5.85 -17.76
C SER A 113 3.71 -5.51 -17.66
N PHE A 114 2.87 -6.49 -17.39
CA PHE A 114 1.43 -6.33 -17.19
C PHE A 114 1.03 -5.98 -15.73
N VAL A 115 1.98 -5.88 -14.79
CA VAL A 115 1.71 -5.66 -13.35
C VAL A 115 1.81 -4.20 -12.95
N TYR A 116 0.71 -3.61 -12.50
CA TYR A 116 0.62 -2.23 -12.00
C TYR A 116 0.44 -2.27 -10.49
N GLY A 117 1.38 -1.72 -9.73
CA GLY A 117 1.23 -1.61 -8.28
C GLY A 117 0.27 -0.47 -7.95
N ILE A 118 -0.59 -0.67 -6.95
CA ILE A 118 -1.56 0.33 -6.51
C ILE A 118 -1.56 0.44 -4.99
N CYS A 119 -1.64 1.68 -4.52
CA CYS A 119 -1.88 2.04 -3.13
C CYS A 119 -3.09 2.98 -3.02
N ASP A 120 -3.87 2.81 -1.97
CA ASP A 120 -5.04 3.65 -1.66
C ASP A 120 -4.71 4.83 -0.74
N ALA A 121 -3.51 4.87 -0.15
CA ALA A 121 -3.16 5.90 0.82
C ALA A 121 -3.09 7.31 0.19
N PRO A 122 -2.48 7.54 -1.00
CA PRO A 122 -2.51 8.84 -1.65
C PRO A 122 -3.91 9.32 -2.03
N SER A 123 -4.74 8.45 -2.60
CA SER A 123 -6.12 8.78 -2.98
C SER A 123 -6.99 9.02 -1.75
N GLY A 124 -6.79 8.25 -0.68
CA GLY A 124 -7.42 8.44 0.63
C GLY A 124 -7.11 9.81 1.22
N PHE A 125 -5.84 10.20 1.22
CA PHE A 125 -5.42 11.50 1.71
C PHE A 125 -5.96 12.66 0.84
N LEU A 126 -5.96 12.53 -0.48
CA LEU A 126 -6.54 13.55 -1.36
C LEU A 126 -8.04 13.77 -1.12
N ARG A 127 -8.81 12.72 -0.80
CA ARG A 127 -10.23 12.86 -0.41
C ARG A 127 -10.39 13.66 0.89
N GLN A 128 -9.51 13.45 1.87
CA GLN A 128 -9.54 14.22 3.12
C GLN A 128 -9.24 15.70 2.85
N VAL A 129 -8.27 15.98 1.98
CA VAL A 129 -7.96 17.34 1.51
C VAL A 129 -9.16 17.96 0.79
N ALA A 130 -9.81 17.25 -0.14
CA ALA A 130 -10.98 17.73 -0.86
C ALA A 130 -12.16 18.07 0.09
N GLY A 131 -12.33 17.28 1.15
CA GLY A 131 -13.30 17.55 2.22
C GLY A 131 -13.10 18.89 2.93
N LEU A 132 -11.86 19.40 3.02
CA LEU A 132 -11.57 20.73 3.58
C LEU A 132 -12.26 21.85 2.78
N TYR A 133 -12.39 21.65 1.47
CA TYR A 133 -12.95 22.57 0.50
C TYR A 133 -14.40 22.26 0.12
N LYS A 134 -15.01 21.23 0.72
CA LYS A 134 -16.35 20.72 0.33
C LYS A 134 -16.42 20.40 -1.17
N ALA A 135 -15.35 19.80 -1.68
CA ALA A 135 -15.15 19.45 -3.08
C ALA A 135 -14.88 17.94 -3.21
N GLU A 136 -14.89 17.43 -4.43
CA GLU A 136 -14.51 16.05 -4.74
C GLU A 136 -13.02 15.95 -5.07
N ALA A 137 -12.43 14.77 -4.89
CA ALA A 137 -11.02 14.56 -5.21
C ALA A 137 -10.71 14.81 -6.70
N SER A 138 -11.68 14.58 -7.58
CA SER A 138 -11.59 14.87 -9.03
C SER A 138 -11.51 16.36 -9.36
N ASP A 139 -11.85 17.25 -8.43
CA ASP A 139 -11.73 18.71 -8.61
C ASP A 139 -10.28 19.21 -8.45
N PHE A 140 -9.36 18.32 -8.06
CA PHE A 140 -7.96 18.62 -7.81
C PHE A 140 -7.06 17.97 -8.85
N GLN A 141 -6.10 18.74 -9.36
CA GLN A 141 -4.99 18.24 -10.16
C GLN A 141 -3.76 18.15 -9.26
N VAL A 142 -3.15 16.97 -9.17
CA VAL A 142 -2.02 16.73 -8.26
C VAL A 142 -0.81 16.16 -8.96
N HIS A 143 0.37 16.60 -8.55
CA HIS A 143 1.63 15.97 -8.90
C HIS A 143 2.22 15.31 -7.66
N LEU A 144 2.27 13.99 -7.68
CA LEU A 144 2.87 13.16 -6.64
C LEU A 144 4.04 12.38 -7.23
N ILE A 145 5.13 12.26 -6.46
CA ILE A 145 6.33 11.51 -6.83
C ILE A 145 7.00 10.91 -5.58
N GLY A 146 7.58 9.73 -5.73
CA GLY A 146 8.42 9.08 -4.74
C GLY A 146 8.32 7.57 -4.86
N LEU A 147 8.26 6.87 -3.74
CA LEU A 147 7.99 5.43 -3.69
C LEU A 147 6.66 5.18 -3.01
N ASN A 148 6.14 3.96 -3.16
CA ASN A 148 4.99 3.54 -2.38
C ASN A 148 5.25 3.73 -0.88
N HIS A 149 4.32 4.38 -0.17
CA HIS A 149 4.46 4.74 1.25
C HIS A 149 5.62 5.70 1.57
N LEU A 150 6.19 6.35 0.55
CA LEU A 150 7.25 7.36 0.66
C LEU A 150 7.16 8.37 -0.51
N SER A 151 5.95 8.83 -0.79
CA SER A 151 5.63 9.73 -1.91
C SER A 151 5.17 11.11 -1.45
N TYR A 152 5.64 12.16 -2.11
CA TYR A 152 5.35 13.55 -1.78
C TYR A 152 4.40 14.17 -2.78
N PHE A 153 3.39 14.89 -2.29
CA PHE A 153 2.60 15.80 -3.13
C PHE A 153 3.39 17.09 -3.33
N THR A 154 3.84 17.32 -4.57
CA THR A 154 4.69 18.46 -5.00
C THR A 154 3.91 19.58 -5.69
N SER A 155 2.67 19.32 -6.10
CA SER A 155 1.72 20.32 -6.60
C SER A 155 0.30 19.87 -6.27
N VAL A 156 -0.53 20.81 -5.85
CA VAL A 156 -1.96 20.61 -5.63
C VAL A 156 -2.69 21.81 -6.21
N LYS A 157 -3.43 21.61 -7.30
CA LYS A 157 -4.20 22.66 -7.93
C LYS A 157 -5.69 22.42 -7.79
N LYS A 158 -6.42 23.49 -7.49
CA LYS A 158 -7.88 23.53 -7.54
C LYS A 158 -8.30 24.65 -8.49
N ASP A 159 -9.21 24.38 -9.42
CA ASP A 159 -9.63 25.35 -10.44
C ASP A 159 -8.44 25.96 -11.22
N ASN A 160 -7.43 25.13 -11.52
CA ASN A 160 -6.13 25.48 -12.11
C ASN A 160 -5.22 26.42 -11.29
N ALA A 161 -5.62 26.81 -10.08
CA ALA A 161 -4.79 27.60 -9.16
C ALA A 161 -3.98 26.69 -8.23
N GLU A 162 -2.67 26.94 -8.11
CA GLU A 162 -1.79 26.24 -7.16
C GLU A 162 -2.09 26.66 -5.73
N ILE A 163 -2.38 25.68 -4.86
CA ILE A 163 -2.79 25.92 -3.47
C ILE A 163 -1.86 25.25 -2.44
N LEU A 164 -0.83 24.50 -2.86
CA LEU A 164 0.03 23.72 -1.94
C LEU A 164 0.66 24.60 -0.83
N SER A 165 1.16 25.77 -1.16
CA SER A 165 1.80 26.65 -0.17
C SER A 165 0.81 27.27 0.83
N GLU A 166 -0.44 27.46 0.42
CA GLU A 166 -1.52 27.96 1.27
C GLU A 166 -2.06 26.87 2.19
N ILE A 167 -2.36 25.69 1.64
CA ILE A 167 -2.94 24.59 2.41
C ILE A 167 -1.99 24.09 3.50
N LEU A 168 -0.67 24.11 3.27
CA LEU A 168 0.34 23.76 4.29
C LEU A 168 0.35 24.72 5.50
N LYS A 169 -0.24 25.90 5.39
CA LYS A 169 -0.39 26.86 6.50
C LYS A 169 -1.75 26.76 7.17
N ASN A 170 -2.68 26.01 6.60
CA ASN A 170 -4.05 25.88 7.10
C ASN A 170 -4.10 24.90 8.28
N PRO A 171 -4.49 25.34 9.50
CA PRO A 171 -4.61 24.43 10.66
C PRO A 171 -5.53 23.24 10.41
N ARG A 172 -6.59 23.43 9.60
CA ARG A 172 -7.54 22.36 9.28
C ARG A 172 -6.90 21.17 8.58
N LEU A 173 -5.78 21.38 7.85
CA LEU A 173 -5.02 20.29 7.27
C LEU A 173 -4.54 19.32 8.36
N TYR A 174 -4.04 19.84 9.46
CA TYR A 174 -3.47 19.05 10.58
C TYR A 174 -4.53 18.58 11.58
N GLU A 175 -5.75 19.10 11.52
CA GLU A 175 -6.85 18.66 12.39
C GLU A 175 -7.70 17.59 11.70
N GLN A 176 -8.01 17.80 10.42
CA GLN A 176 -9.07 17.09 9.69
C GLN A 176 -8.51 16.15 8.61
N THR A 177 -7.20 15.93 8.55
CA THR A 177 -6.58 14.95 7.66
C THR A 177 -5.49 14.14 8.38
N ASP A 178 -4.94 13.13 7.71
CA ASP A 178 -3.81 12.33 8.20
C ASP A 178 -2.51 13.14 8.38
N MET A 179 -2.46 14.41 7.94
CA MET A 179 -1.39 15.33 8.33
C MET A 179 -1.36 15.61 9.85
N ARG A 180 -2.41 15.22 10.60
CA ARG A 180 -2.47 15.29 12.08
C ARG A 180 -1.33 14.61 12.81
N TYR A 181 -0.64 13.68 12.15
CA TYR A 181 0.49 12.97 12.74
C TYR A 181 1.77 13.81 12.74
N PHE A 182 1.80 14.94 12.04
CA PHE A 182 3.01 15.74 11.83
C PHE A 182 2.90 17.13 12.47
N GLU A 183 4.03 17.64 12.96
CA GLU A 183 4.13 19.05 13.32
C GLU A 183 4.05 19.90 12.03
N PRO A 184 3.24 20.98 11.99
CA PRO A 184 3.09 21.81 10.79
C PRO A 184 4.40 22.31 10.20
N LYS A 185 5.37 22.64 11.06
CA LYS A 185 6.71 23.09 10.68
C LYS A 185 7.42 22.11 9.74
N LEU A 186 7.24 20.80 9.92
CA LEU A 186 7.91 19.79 9.11
C LEU A 186 7.40 19.87 7.66
N ALA A 187 6.09 19.79 7.47
CA ALA A 187 5.50 19.83 6.13
C ALA A 187 5.75 21.19 5.43
N GLN A 188 5.70 22.30 6.18
CA GLN A 188 6.04 23.63 5.66
C GLN A 188 7.51 23.74 5.26
N HIS A 189 8.43 23.16 6.03
CA HIS A 189 9.85 23.09 5.69
C HIS A 189 10.09 22.24 4.44
N MET A 190 9.40 21.10 4.33
CA MET A 190 9.49 20.23 3.15
C MET A 190 8.82 20.84 1.91
N GLY A 191 7.88 21.77 2.09
CA GLY A 191 7.10 22.38 1.02
C GLY A 191 6.16 21.39 0.31
N CYS A 192 5.86 20.25 0.93
CA CYS A 192 5.09 19.16 0.35
C CYS A 192 4.06 18.63 1.36
N MET A 193 2.94 18.09 0.87
CA MET A 193 2.09 17.26 1.74
C MET A 193 2.66 15.84 1.83
N LEU A 194 2.57 15.26 3.02
CA LEU A 194 3.22 13.99 3.36
C LEU A 194 2.16 12.91 3.58
N ASN A 195 2.37 11.74 2.99
CA ASN A 195 1.62 10.54 3.35
C ASN A 195 1.87 10.13 4.82
N GLU A 196 0.94 9.43 5.47
CA GLU A 196 1.06 9.04 6.89
C GLU A 196 2.29 8.18 7.21
N TYR A 197 2.79 7.40 6.24
CA TYR A 197 3.96 6.54 6.43
C TYR A 197 5.25 7.31 6.68
N PHE A 198 5.33 8.59 6.30
CA PHE A 198 6.45 9.45 6.65
C PHE A 198 6.66 9.56 8.17
N TYR A 199 5.65 9.28 8.98
CA TYR A 199 5.78 9.29 10.44
C TYR A 199 6.85 8.29 10.92
N TYR A 200 6.94 7.12 10.30
CA TYR A 200 7.96 6.11 10.64
C TYR A 200 9.40 6.59 10.36
N PHE A 201 9.57 7.52 9.42
CA PHE A 201 10.87 8.05 9.01
C PHE A 201 11.25 9.32 9.78
N TYR A 202 10.32 10.28 9.89
CA TYR A 202 10.59 11.59 10.49
C TYR A 202 10.37 11.65 12.01
N TYR A 203 9.63 10.69 12.57
CA TYR A 203 9.38 10.56 14.02
C TYR A 203 9.67 9.13 14.50
N ARG A 204 10.71 8.51 13.94
CA ARG A 204 11.08 7.11 14.16
C ARG A 204 11.19 6.76 15.64
N GLU A 205 11.87 7.61 16.41
CA GLU A 205 12.06 7.44 17.84
C GLU A 205 10.73 7.46 18.61
N LYS A 206 9.84 8.41 18.29
CA LYS A 206 8.51 8.51 18.89
C LYS A 206 7.66 7.29 18.53
N ALA A 207 7.68 6.87 17.26
CA ALA A 207 6.96 5.70 16.79
C ALA A 207 7.38 4.43 17.54
N LEU A 208 8.69 4.19 17.65
CA LEU A 208 9.22 3.03 18.36
C LEU A 208 8.88 3.04 19.86
N GLU A 209 9.03 4.20 20.52
CA GLU A 209 8.68 4.35 21.93
C GLU A 209 7.19 4.08 22.17
N ASN A 210 6.31 4.66 21.34
CA ASN A 210 4.87 4.49 21.45
C ASN A 210 4.47 3.02 21.22
N ILE A 211 4.99 2.36 20.19
CA ILE A 211 4.71 0.93 19.92
C ILE A 211 5.13 0.09 21.13
N LYS A 212 6.33 0.30 21.69
CA LYS A 212 6.79 -0.41 22.89
C LYS A 212 5.88 -0.16 24.09
N ARG A 213 5.45 1.09 24.30
CA ARG A 213 4.55 1.47 25.40
C ARG A 213 3.17 0.84 25.27
N THR A 214 2.63 0.71 24.06
CA THR A 214 1.31 0.09 23.85
C THR A 214 1.28 -1.39 24.21
N GLY A 215 2.42 -2.08 24.11
CA GLY A 215 2.56 -3.51 24.43
C GLY A 215 1.88 -4.47 23.45
N GLU A 216 1.07 -3.95 22.53
CA GLU A 216 0.30 -4.67 21.51
C GLU A 216 0.68 -4.14 20.13
N THR A 217 1.05 -5.05 19.24
CA THR A 217 1.36 -4.73 17.84
C THR A 217 0.08 -4.52 17.03
N ARG A 218 0.18 -3.83 15.89
CA ARG A 218 -0.98 -3.61 15.02
C ARG A 218 -1.54 -4.93 14.49
N GLY A 219 -0.67 -5.90 14.15
CA GLY A 219 -1.05 -7.24 13.74
C GLY A 219 -1.90 -7.97 14.78
N GLU A 220 -1.54 -7.89 16.06
CA GLU A 220 -2.31 -8.51 17.15
C GLU A 220 -3.68 -7.87 17.29
N ARG A 221 -3.74 -6.54 17.26
CA ARG A 221 -5.00 -5.80 17.33
C ARG A 221 -5.92 -6.16 16.16
N ILE A 222 -5.39 -6.17 14.93
CA ILE A 222 -6.16 -6.52 13.73
C ILE A 222 -6.65 -7.96 13.80
N LYS A 223 -5.79 -8.91 14.18
CA LYS A 223 -6.18 -10.31 14.33
C LYS A 223 -7.33 -10.45 15.32
N LYS A 224 -7.24 -9.81 16.49
CA LYS A 224 -8.31 -9.82 17.51
C LYS A 224 -9.62 -9.25 16.97
N ILE A 225 -9.57 -8.13 16.24
CA ILE A 225 -10.76 -7.53 15.61
C ILE A 225 -11.38 -8.49 14.59
N ASN A 226 -10.56 -9.09 13.72
CA ASN A 226 -11.00 -10.01 12.67
C ASN A 226 -11.55 -11.31 13.24
N ASP A 227 -10.89 -11.92 14.23
CA ASP A 227 -11.32 -13.14 14.89
C ASP A 227 -12.70 -12.94 15.54
N ASN A 228 -12.89 -11.80 16.23
CA ASN A 228 -14.19 -11.43 16.82
C ASN A 228 -15.27 -11.20 15.74
N MET A 229 -14.92 -10.53 14.64
CA MET A 229 -15.83 -10.32 13.51
C MET A 229 -16.29 -11.65 12.91
N LEU A 230 -15.36 -12.54 12.61
CA LEU A 230 -15.64 -13.85 12.04
C LEU A 230 -16.46 -14.72 13.00
N GLN A 231 -16.15 -14.67 14.30
CA GLN A 231 -16.93 -15.36 15.32
C GLN A 231 -18.38 -14.83 15.38
N GLU A 232 -18.59 -13.51 15.34
CA GLU A 232 -19.93 -12.93 15.34
C GLU A 232 -20.69 -13.27 14.04
N LEU A 233 -20.05 -13.13 12.88
CA LEU A 233 -20.63 -13.45 11.57
C LEU A 233 -21.01 -14.93 11.43
N SER A 234 -20.26 -15.84 12.04
CA SER A 234 -20.53 -17.30 11.93
C SER A 234 -21.87 -17.75 12.53
N LYS A 235 -22.53 -16.87 13.31
CA LYS A 235 -23.85 -17.13 13.92
C LYS A 235 -25.04 -16.86 12.99
N TYR A 236 -24.79 -16.30 11.81
CA TYR A 236 -25.82 -15.80 10.90
C TYR A 236 -25.73 -16.44 9.51
N ASN A 237 -26.85 -16.52 8.80
CA ASN A 237 -26.89 -17.04 7.45
C ASN A 237 -27.03 -15.90 6.44
N ALA A 238 -26.11 -15.81 5.47
CA ALA A 238 -26.07 -14.70 4.54
C ALA A 238 -27.35 -14.53 3.69
N LYS A 239 -28.14 -15.59 3.48
CA LYS A 239 -29.40 -15.50 2.71
C LYS A 239 -30.52 -14.84 3.51
N THR A 240 -30.65 -15.21 4.78
CA THR A 240 -31.75 -14.77 5.66
C THR A 240 -31.40 -13.53 6.47
N ASP A 241 -30.13 -13.39 6.86
CA ASP A 241 -29.66 -12.38 7.82
C ASP A 241 -28.68 -11.38 7.18
N PHE A 242 -28.81 -11.16 5.87
CA PHE A 242 -27.85 -10.38 5.08
C PHE A 242 -27.56 -8.99 5.68
N ASP A 243 -28.61 -8.21 5.97
CA ASP A 243 -28.47 -6.85 6.49
C ASP A 243 -27.79 -6.85 7.86
N LYS A 244 -28.12 -7.85 8.71
CA LYS A 244 -27.47 -8.01 10.01
C LYS A 244 -25.98 -8.33 9.89
N MET A 245 -25.62 -9.21 8.96
CA MET A 245 -24.21 -9.51 8.69
C MET A 245 -23.47 -8.29 8.14
N LEU A 246 -24.13 -7.46 7.34
CA LEU A 246 -23.56 -6.22 6.81
C LEU A 246 -23.30 -5.21 7.94
N GLU A 247 -24.23 -5.03 8.88
CA GLU A 247 -24.02 -4.20 10.08
C GLU A 247 -22.82 -4.66 10.90
N ILE A 248 -22.70 -5.97 11.13
CA ILE A 248 -21.58 -6.57 11.87
C ILE A 248 -20.27 -6.26 11.15
N TYR A 249 -20.21 -6.52 9.83
CA TYR A 249 -19.04 -6.20 9.03
C TYR A 249 -18.67 -4.71 9.13
N SER A 250 -19.62 -3.81 8.91
CA SER A 250 -19.40 -2.36 9.00
C SER A 250 -18.89 -1.92 10.38
N LYS A 251 -19.43 -2.49 11.48
CA LYS A 251 -18.96 -2.23 12.84
C LYS A 251 -17.49 -2.59 13.02
N TYR A 252 -17.07 -3.79 12.60
CA TYR A 252 -15.69 -4.25 12.79
C TYR A 252 -14.70 -3.55 11.85
N ILE A 253 -15.10 -3.22 10.61
CA ILE A 253 -14.29 -2.38 9.73
C ILE A 253 -14.09 -0.99 10.34
N TYR A 254 -15.15 -0.38 10.86
CA TYR A 254 -15.04 0.90 11.57
C TYR A 254 -14.08 0.81 12.76
N MET A 255 -14.18 -0.22 13.60
CA MET A 255 -13.25 -0.45 14.72
C MET A 255 -11.80 -0.59 14.24
N ARG A 256 -11.58 -1.30 13.14
CA ARG A 256 -10.24 -1.43 12.55
C ARG A 256 -9.70 -0.05 12.12
N GLU A 257 -10.49 0.71 11.38
CA GLU A 257 -10.05 1.99 10.81
C GLU A 257 -9.93 3.11 11.85
N SER A 258 -10.74 3.10 12.92
CA SER A 258 -10.66 4.06 14.01
C SER A 258 -9.35 3.97 14.80
N ASN A 259 -8.74 2.78 14.81
CA ASN A 259 -7.51 2.46 15.53
C ASN A 259 -6.25 2.58 14.62
N TYR A 260 -6.39 3.05 13.37
CA TYR A 260 -5.26 3.15 12.44
C TYR A 260 -4.28 4.24 12.87
N MET A 261 -2.97 3.92 12.87
CA MET A 261 -1.85 4.78 13.30
C MET A 261 -1.86 5.23 14.78
N GLU A 262 -2.88 4.87 15.56
CA GLU A 262 -3.02 5.31 16.95
C GLU A 262 -1.92 4.77 17.87
N GLY A 263 -1.51 3.51 17.68
CA GLY A 263 -0.46 2.89 18.50
C GLY A 263 0.93 3.48 18.25
N GLU A 264 1.15 3.97 17.04
CA GLU A 264 2.41 4.51 16.56
C GLU A 264 2.54 6.01 16.88
N THR A 265 1.44 6.74 16.75
CA THR A 265 1.42 8.21 16.85
C THR A 265 0.90 8.71 18.18
N SER A 266 0.15 7.89 18.92
CA SER A 266 -0.69 8.32 20.06
C SER A 266 -1.77 9.35 19.68
N VAL A 267 -2.11 9.43 18.40
CA VAL A 267 -3.15 10.32 17.86
C VAL A 267 -4.25 9.48 17.24
N SER A 268 -5.47 9.61 17.75
CA SER A 268 -6.65 8.94 17.20
C SER A 268 -7.18 9.68 15.96
N ARG A 269 -7.78 8.95 15.01
CA ARG A 269 -8.49 9.56 13.89
C ARG A 269 -9.80 10.20 14.35
N ASP A 270 -10.12 11.36 13.78
CA ASP A 270 -11.45 11.96 13.91
C ASP A 270 -12.48 11.13 13.11
N ASN A 271 -13.72 11.06 13.58
CA ASN A 271 -14.85 10.36 12.96
C ASN A 271 -15.09 10.78 11.50
N ILE A 272 -14.70 12.01 11.13
CA ILE A 272 -14.78 12.52 9.75
C ILE A 272 -13.80 11.78 8.83
N CYS A 273 -12.63 11.38 9.33
CA CYS A 273 -11.58 10.73 8.55
C CYS A 273 -11.65 9.20 8.55
N ILE A 274 -12.47 8.61 9.43
CA ILE A 274 -12.63 7.16 9.48
C ILE A 274 -13.48 6.73 8.29
N PRO A 275 -12.94 5.93 7.34
CA PRO A 275 -13.72 5.42 6.23
C PRO A 275 -14.90 4.60 6.76
N LYS A 276 -16.10 4.92 6.27
CA LYS A 276 -17.31 4.17 6.57
C LYS A 276 -17.64 3.27 5.39
N PHE A 277 -17.78 1.98 5.67
CA PHE A 277 -18.26 1.04 4.66
C PHE A 277 -19.77 1.22 4.47
N ASP A 278 -20.17 1.61 3.27
CA ASP A 278 -21.54 1.57 2.81
C ASP A 278 -21.56 0.89 1.43
N LEU A 279 -22.42 -0.11 1.31
CA LEU A 279 -22.56 -0.91 0.10
C LEU A 279 -23.20 -0.12 -1.05
N LYS A 280 -23.95 0.94 -0.76
CA LYS A 280 -24.68 1.74 -1.75
C LYS A 280 -23.92 2.98 -2.21
N THR A 281 -22.87 3.40 -1.50
CA THR A 281 -22.05 4.53 -1.92
C THR A 281 -21.07 4.10 -2.99
N LYS A 282 -20.85 4.98 -3.96
CA LYS A 282 -19.84 4.77 -4.99
C LYS A 282 -18.45 4.89 -4.35
N ASP A 283 -17.62 3.88 -4.51
CA ASP A 283 -16.20 3.97 -4.11
C ASP A 283 -15.40 4.66 -5.21
N GLU A 284 -15.04 5.93 -4.99
CA GLU A 284 -14.31 6.76 -5.96
C GLU A 284 -12.80 6.86 -5.66
N GLY A 285 -12.28 6.13 -4.68
CA GLY A 285 -10.82 6.16 -4.47
C GLY A 285 -10.24 5.20 -3.45
N GLY A 286 -10.99 4.23 -2.93
CA GLY A 286 -10.44 3.02 -2.35
C GLY A 286 -9.91 2.07 -3.44
N TYR A 287 -9.52 0.87 -3.01
CA TYR A 287 -9.00 -0.20 -3.88
C TYR A 287 -9.86 -0.42 -5.13
N ALA A 288 -11.19 -0.46 -4.97
CA ALA A 288 -12.10 -0.69 -6.09
C ALA A 288 -12.15 0.52 -7.03
N GLY A 289 -12.26 1.74 -6.50
CA GLY A 289 -12.30 2.96 -7.31
C GLY A 289 -11.07 3.10 -8.22
N VAL A 290 -9.87 2.86 -7.67
CA VAL A 290 -8.62 2.97 -8.43
C VAL A 290 -8.52 1.88 -9.51
N ALA A 291 -8.75 0.61 -9.17
CA ALA A 291 -8.70 -0.47 -10.16
C ALA A 291 -9.74 -0.26 -11.29
N LEU A 292 -10.98 0.09 -10.93
CA LEU A 292 -12.08 0.26 -11.88
C LEU A 292 -11.87 1.46 -12.81
N ALA A 293 -11.20 2.53 -12.37
CA ALA A 293 -10.92 3.67 -13.23
C ALA A 293 -9.95 3.31 -14.36
N LEU A 294 -8.88 2.53 -14.10
CA LEU A 294 -7.99 2.08 -15.17
C LEU A 294 -8.65 1.03 -16.08
N MET A 295 -9.48 0.13 -15.52
CA MET A 295 -10.29 -0.79 -16.32
C MET A 295 -11.25 -0.03 -17.25
N ARG A 296 -11.92 1.01 -16.74
CA ARG A 296 -12.83 1.86 -17.51
C ARG A 296 -12.08 2.56 -18.64
N ALA A 297 -10.97 3.23 -18.35
CA ALA A 297 -10.13 3.87 -19.35
C ALA A 297 -9.68 2.89 -20.45
N LYS A 298 -9.34 1.65 -20.06
CA LYS A 298 -8.94 0.59 -21.00
C LYS A 298 -10.08 0.16 -21.93
N ILE A 299 -11.29 0.03 -21.40
CA ILE A 299 -12.48 -0.46 -22.13
C ILE A 299 -13.10 0.65 -22.99
N THR A 300 -13.35 1.82 -22.41
CA THR A 300 -14.11 2.91 -23.04
C THR A 300 -13.21 3.85 -23.84
N GLY A 301 -11.92 3.93 -23.51
CA GLY A 301 -11.00 4.93 -24.03
C GLY A 301 -11.14 6.31 -23.39
N GLU A 302 -11.95 6.43 -22.33
CA GLU A 302 -12.04 7.63 -21.51
C GLU A 302 -10.68 7.89 -20.85
N GLU A 303 -10.12 9.07 -21.07
CA GLU A 303 -8.86 9.48 -20.47
C GLU A 303 -9.07 9.98 -19.04
N GLY A 304 -8.05 9.84 -18.20
CA GLY A 304 -8.11 10.30 -16.81
C GLY A 304 -6.74 10.36 -16.14
N GLU A 305 -6.75 10.57 -14.83
CA GLU A 305 -5.53 10.57 -14.01
C GLU A 305 -5.63 9.56 -12.86
N MET A 306 -4.49 9.04 -12.45
CA MET A 306 -4.38 8.07 -11.35
C MET A 306 -2.99 8.10 -10.73
N ILE A 307 -2.86 7.71 -9.47
CA ILE A 307 -1.55 7.48 -8.84
C ILE A 307 -1.25 5.98 -8.91
N LEU A 308 -0.10 5.61 -9.48
CA LEU A 308 0.30 4.22 -9.70
C LEU A 308 1.76 4.00 -9.32
N CYS A 309 2.08 2.76 -8.95
CA CYS A 309 3.46 2.28 -8.87
C CYS A 309 3.87 1.68 -10.22
N MET A 310 4.78 2.35 -10.92
CA MET A 310 5.25 1.92 -12.25
C MET A 310 6.70 2.39 -12.52
N PRO A 311 7.39 1.83 -13.54
CA PRO A 311 8.77 2.19 -13.83
C PRO A 311 8.94 3.69 -14.12
N ASN A 312 10.05 4.26 -13.64
CA ASN A 312 10.39 5.67 -13.72
C ASN A 312 10.42 6.21 -15.16
N GLN A 313 11.02 5.48 -16.10
CA GLN A 313 11.04 5.85 -17.53
C GLN A 313 11.44 7.31 -17.80
N GLY A 314 12.51 7.79 -17.15
CA GLY A 314 13.01 9.16 -17.28
C GLY A 314 12.14 10.24 -16.63
N THR A 315 11.16 9.88 -15.79
CA THR A 315 10.31 10.87 -15.09
C THR A 315 11.15 11.74 -14.15
N VAL A 316 12.10 11.12 -13.44
CA VAL A 316 13.15 11.80 -12.66
C VAL A 316 14.52 11.27 -13.03
N ASP A 317 15.54 12.13 -12.98
CA ASP A 317 16.92 11.86 -13.39
C ASP A 317 17.80 11.25 -12.29
N TRP A 318 17.31 11.26 -11.04
CA TRP A 318 18.02 10.75 -9.86
C TRP A 318 17.62 9.33 -9.46
N LEU A 319 16.82 8.63 -10.28
CA LEU A 319 16.50 7.20 -10.19
C LEU A 319 16.73 6.52 -11.54
N GLU A 320 16.87 5.19 -11.52
CA GLU A 320 17.01 4.40 -12.76
C GLU A 320 15.67 4.33 -13.50
N ASP A 321 15.69 4.17 -14.83
CA ASP A 321 14.47 4.08 -15.64
C ASP A 321 13.59 2.87 -15.26
N THR A 322 14.20 1.82 -14.73
CA THR A 322 13.55 0.58 -14.28
C THR A 322 13.06 0.65 -12.83
N ASP A 323 13.42 1.68 -12.07
CA ASP A 323 12.94 1.85 -10.70
C ASP A 323 11.43 2.05 -10.72
N VAL A 324 10.70 1.17 -10.04
CA VAL A 324 9.28 1.36 -9.76
C VAL A 324 9.16 2.51 -8.77
N ILE A 325 8.45 3.57 -9.20
CA ILE A 325 8.13 4.78 -8.45
C ILE A 325 6.62 4.89 -8.28
N GLU A 326 6.18 5.56 -7.21
CA GLU A 326 4.78 5.97 -7.04
C GLU A 326 4.63 7.40 -7.58
N VAL A 327 3.80 7.55 -8.62
CA VAL A 327 3.73 8.79 -9.40
C VAL A 327 2.32 9.05 -9.92
N SER A 328 1.96 10.32 -10.07
CA SER A 328 0.75 10.70 -10.82
C SER A 328 0.91 10.33 -12.30
N CYS A 329 -0.10 9.66 -12.86
CA CYS A 329 -0.10 9.11 -14.21
C CYS A 329 -1.32 9.59 -15.00
N HIS A 330 -1.13 9.75 -16.30
CA HIS A 330 -2.24 9.80 -17.26
C HIS A 330 -2.66 8.37 -17.63
N ILE A 331 -3.96 8.10 -17.62
CA ILE A 331 -4.53 6.80 -18.01
C ILE A 331 -5.37 6.95 -19.28
N SER A 332 -5.25 5.99 -20.18
CA SER A 332 -5.95 5.97 -21.47
C SER A 332 -6.18 4.53 -21.94
N LYS A 333 -6.76 4.36 -23.13
CA LYS A 333 -6.88 3.05 -23.80
C LYS A 333 -5.54 2.32 -23.97
N LYS A 334 -4.43 3.07 -24.08
CA LYS A 334 -3.09 2.51 -24.25
C LYS A 334 -2.50 1.98 -22.93
N GLY A 335 -3.08 2.33 -21.79
CA GLY A 335 -2.57 2.02 -20.46
C GLY A 335 -2.28 3.30 -19.67
N ALA A 336 -1.37 3.21 -18.71
CA ALA A 336 -0.91 4.34 -17.91
C ALA A 336 0.46 4.82 -18.36
N ALA A 337 0.73 6.12 -18.21
CA ALA A 337 2.04 6.72 -18.37
C ALA A 337 2.28 7.78 -17.26
N PRO A 338 3.48 7.87 -16.69
CA PRO A 338 3.81 8.91 -15.71
C PRO A 338 3.58 10.32 -16.27
N LYS A 339 3.09 11.25 -15.43
CA LYS A 339 3.02 12.66 -15.78
C LYS A 339 4.43 13.26 -15.79
N SER A 340 4.67 14.20 -16.70
CA SER A 340 5.95 14.89 -16.76
C SER A 340 6.08 15.95 -15.67
N GLY A 341 7.31 16.19 -15.21
CA GLY A 341 7.67 17.20 -14.23
C GLY A 341 7.62 18.65 -14.73
N PRO A 342 8.15 19.62 -13.95
CA PRO A 342 9.14 19.41 -12.90
C PRO A 342 8.54 18.91 -11.58
N TYR A 343 9.25 17.96 -10.95
CA TYR A 343 8.99 17.52 -9.58
C TYR A 343 10.03 18.15 -8.66
N ILE A 344 9.61 19.13 -7.86
CA ILE A 344 10.52 19.87 -6.97
C ILE A 344 10.43 19.26 -5.58
N LEU A 345 11.53 18.68 -5.12
CA LEU A 345 11.69 18.10 -3.79
C LEU A 345 12.91 18.69 -3.08
N PRO A 346 12.87 18.86 -1.74
CA PRO A 346 14.06 19.10 -0.95
C PRO A 346 15.10 17.99 -1.16
N GLU A 347 16.38 18.34 -1.10
CA GLU A 347 17.47 17.37 -1.30
C GLU A 347 17.40 16.21 -0.28
N SER A 348 17.03 16.51 0.97
CA SER A 348 16.83 15.50 2.01
C SER A 348 15.75 14.47 1.65
N ALA A 349 14.69 14.87 0.95
CA ALA A 349 13.66 13.95 0.46
C ALA A 349 14.21 13.04 -0.65
N LYS A 350 14.95 13.61 -1.60
CA LYS A 350 15.59 12.81 -2.67
C LYS A 350 16.54 11.76 -2.10
N GLN A 351 17.40 12.15 -1.16
CA GLN A 351 18.35 11.22 -0.53
C GLN A 351 17.64 10.09 0.24
N LEU A 352 16.54 10.41 0.93
CA LEU A 352 15.73 9.40 1.59
C LEU A 352 15.10 8.44 0.57
N ILE A 353 14.52 8.97 -0.52
CA ILE A 353 13.95 8.14 -1.60
C ILE A 353 15.02 7.25 -2.22
N CYS A 354 16.17 7.78 -2.62
CA CYS A 354 17.26 7.00 -3.21
C CYS A 354 17.72 5.87 -2.30
N THR A 355 17.83 6.14 -0.99
CA THR A 355 18.22 5.15 0.01
C THR A 355 17.20 4.02 0.12
N VAL A 356 15.91 4.35 0.23
CA VAL A 356 14.84 3.35 0.31
C VAL A 356 14.69 2.60 -1.01
N LYS A 357 14.87 3.26 -2.15
CA LYS A 357 14.84 2.60 -3.47
C LYS A 357 15.98 1.60 -3.64
N TYR A 358 17.18 1.93 -3.15
CA TYR A 358 18.31 1.00 -3.13
C TYR A 358 17.98 -0.24 -2.29
N TYR A 359 17.41 -0.04 -1.11
CA TYR A 359 16.88 -1.14 -0.30
C TYR A 359 15.86 -1.98 -1.09
N GLU A 360 14.88 -1.36 -1.77
CA GLU A 360 13.86 -2.11 -2.50
C GLU A 360 14.46 -2.96 -3.62
N ARG A 361 15.42 -2.41 -4.38
CA ARG A 361 16.12 -3.15 -5.44
C ARG A 361 16.91 -4.33 -4.87
N MET A 362 17.72 -4.08 -3.84
CA MET A 362 18.55 -5.12 -3.23
C MET A 362 17.69 -6.20 -2.57
N ALA A 363 16.59 -5.81 -1.90
CA ALA A 363 15.65 -6.76 -1.31
C ALA A 363 14.94 -7.60 -2.38
N ALA A 364 14.46 -6.99 -3.47
CA ALA A 364 13.84 -7.71 -4.58
C ALA A 364 14.80 -8.75 -5.18
N GLN A 365 16.02 -8.34 -5.50
CA GLN A 365 17.05 -9.22 -6.06
C GLN A 365 17.44 -10.32 -5.08
N ALA A 366 17.68 -9.97 -3.82
CA ALA A 366 17.99 -10.94 -2.78
C ALA A 366 16.91 -12.02 -2.71
N ILE A 367 15.63 -11.61 -2.72
CA ILE A 367 14.51 -12.52 -2.57
C ILE A 367 14.39 -13.50 -3.75
N VAL A 368 14.56 -12.99 -4.97
CA VAL A 368 14.51 -13.81 -6.18
C VAL A 368 15.71 -14.75 -6.30
N GLU A 369 16.91 -14.25 -6.00
CA GLU A 369 18.18 -14.98 -6.17
C GLU A 369 18.55 -15.86 -4.96
N GLN A 370 17.82 -15.74 -3.86
CA GLN A 370 18.15 -16.34 -2.57
C GLN A 370 19.51 -15.90 -2.02
N ASN A 371 19.82 -14.62 -2.16
CA ASN A 371 21.14 -14.05 -1.87
C ASN A 371 21.16 -13.32 -0.52
N THR A 372 21.84 -13.91 0.47
CA THR A 372 21.95 -13.35 1.83
C THR A 372 22.78 -12.07 1.88
N GLY A 373 23.85 -11.96 1.09
CA GLY A 373 24.67 -10.74 1.01
C GLY A 373 23.85 -9.52 0.57
N LYS A 374 23.06 -9.67 -0.51
CA LYS A 374 22.14 -8.62 -0.98
C LYS A 374 21.05 -8.29 0.04
N ALA A 375 20.54 -9.29 0.78
CA ALA A 375 19.55 -9.05 1.83
C ALA A 375 20.13 -8.26 3.01
N VAL A 376 21.35 -8.61 3.47
CA VAL A 376 22.06 -7.86 4.50
C VAL A 376 22.33 -6.44 4.02
N GLU A 377 22.80 -6.27 2.78
CA GLU A 377 23.03 -4.96 2.16
C GLU A 377 21.76 -4.11 2.12
N ALA A 378 20.64 -4.67 1.69
CA ALA A 378 19.34 -3.99 1.71
C ALA A 378 19.01 -3.50 3.12
N LEU A 379 19.04 -4.41 4.10
CA LEU A 379 18.63 -4.10 5.47
C LEU A 379 19.58 -3.09 6.13
N MET A 380 20.91 -3.20 5.93
CA MET A 380 21.87 -2.31 6.57
C MET A 380 21.80 -0.87 6.06
N VAL A 381 21.29 -0.61 4.85
CA VAL A 381 21.09 0.76 4.35
C VAL A 381 19.73 1.34 4.75
N HIS A 382 18.75 0.50 5.08
CA HIS A 382 17.39 0.98 5.32
C HIS A 382 17.36 1.85 6.60
N PRO A 383 16.79 3.08 6.59
CA PRO A 383 16.86 4.02 7.71
C PRO A 383 16.30 3.50 9.05
N LEU A 384 15.39 2.52 8.99
CA LEU A 384 14.79 1.89 10.17
C LEU A 384 15.64 0.77 10.79
N VAL A 385 16.70 0.33 10.11
CA VAL A 385 17.66 -0.70 10.59
C VAL A 385 19.05 -0.10 10.70
N ASN A 386 19.60 0.41 9.59
CA ASN A 386 20.84 1.20 9.50
C ASN A 386 22.05 0.66 10.31
N SER A 387 22.22 -0.67 10.31
CA SER A 387 23.27 -1.35 11.09
C SER A 387 23.56 -2.73 10.50
N TYR A 388 24.84 -3.05 10.27
CA TYR A 388 25.26 -4.31 9.65
C TYR A 388 24.97 -5.52 10.54
N SER A 389 25.45 -5.52 11.79
CA SER A 389 25.26 -6.66 12.70
C SER A 389 23.79 -6.92 12.99
N LEU A 390 23.00 -5.84 13.11
CA LEU A 390 21.56 -5.93 13.29
C LEU A 390 20.86 -6.49 12.05
N ALA A 391 21.30 -6.11 10.84
CA ALA A 391 20.78 -6.65 9.59
C ALA A 391 21.04 -8.15 9.48
N GLU A 392 22.23 -8.63 9.83
CA GLU A 392 22.55 -10.07 9.86
C GLU A 392 21.68 -10.84 10.84
N GLU A 393 21.54 -10.35 12.08
CA GLU A 393 20.74 -10.99 13.12
C GLU A 393 19.26 -11.06 12.74
N LEU A 394 18.70 -9.95 12.23
CA LEU A 394 17.32 -9.88 11.77
C LEU A 394 17.08 -10.83 10.60
N LEU A 395 17.94 -10.81 9.58
CA LEU A 395 17.81 -11.69 8.42
C LEU A 395 17.83 -13.15 8.86
N LYS A 396 18.75 -13.51 9.74
CA LYS A 396 18.86 -14.88 10.26
C LYS A 396 17.57 -15.35 10.92
N GLU A 397 17.00 -14.53 11.81
CA GLU A 397 15.76 -14.89 12.50
C GLU A 397 14.58 -15.01 11.54
N TYR A 398 14.44 -14.09 10.57
CA TYR A 398 13.34 -14.19 9.59
C TYR A 398 13.48 -15.38 8.63
N LEU A 399 14.69 -15.74 8.22
CA LEU A 399 14.90 -16.92 7.38
C LEU A 399 14.61 -18.22 8.14
N GLU A 400 14.87 -18.25 9.45
CA GLU A 400 14.49 -19.38 10.31
C GLU A 400 12.97 -19.47 10.47
N VAL A 401 12.33 -18.35 10.83
CA VAL A 401 10.87 -18.25 11.01
C VAL A 401 10.12 -18.63 9.73
N TYR A 402 10.59 -18.16 8.57
CA TYR A 402 9.93 -18.35 7.28
C TYR A 402 10.61 -19.39 6.40
N ARG A 403 11.30 -20.36 7.00
CA ARG A 403 12.01 -21.44 6.29
C ARG A 403 11.16 -22.12 5.21
N ASP A 404 9.88 -22.33 5.47
CA ASP A 404 8.95 -22.98 4.55
C ASP A 404 8.63 -22.11 3.32
N TYR A 405 8.65 -20.78 3.46
CA TYR A 405 8.46 -19.84 2.35
C TYR A 405 9.76 -19.60 1.58
N THR A 406 10.89 -19.58 2.27
CA THR A 406 12.19 -19.29 1.66
C THR A 406 12.85 -20.51 1.05
N GLY A 407 12.32 -21.73 1.26
CA GLY A 407 12.93 -22.96 0.77
C GLY A 407 14.28 -23.26 1.45
N GLY A 408 14.51 -22.67 2.62
CA GLY A 408 15.73 -22.88 3.41
C GLY A 408 16.97 -22.19 2.85
N TRP A 409 16.89 -20.88 2.54
CA TRP A 409 18.07 -20.05 2.28
C TRP A 409 19.20 -20.41 3.25
N LYS A 410 20.36 -20.75 2.71
CA LYS A 410 21.55 -20.99 3.53
C LYS A 410 22.20 -19.65 3.79
N ILE A 411 22.38 -19.35 5.08
CA ILE A 411 23.18 -18.23 5.58
C ILE A 411 24.64 -18.62 5.57
#